data_AF-A0A1Q7IQC4-F1
#
_entry.id   AF-A0A1Q7IQC4-F1
#
_cell.length_a   1.000
_cell.length_b   1.000
_cell.length_c   1.000
_cell.angle_alpha   90.00
_cell.angle_beta   90.00
_cell.angle_gamma   90.00
#
_symmetry.space_group_name_H-M   'P 1'
#
loop_
_entity.id
_entity.type
_entity.pdbx_description
1 polymer ?
#
loop_
_entity_poly.entity_id
_entity_poly.type
_entity_poly.pdbx_seq_one_letter_code
_entity_poly.pdbx_strand_id
1 'polypeptide(L)'
;MPLWQVALVLNLTFAVGLGLGYAGWGRRAEALDREFEAARAQVERLERERQACASGARAGEQQWNGRGVVRAIYPQLLVITHEEIRGLLPARTTSFRAASPTLRESIQVGDAIRFALRGTVVDDAAVVAVERW
;
A
#
# COMPACT_ATOMS: atom_id res chain seq x y z
N MET A 1 -67.44 -19.80 -9.30
CA MET A 1 -66.57 -18.60 -9.24
C MET A 1 -66.38 -18.10 -10.66
N PRO A 2 -66.91 -16.93 -11.04
CA PRO A 2 -66.74 -16.42 -12.39
C PRO A 2 -65.27 -16.04 -12.65
N LEU A 3 -64.72 -16.48 -13.79
CA LEU A 3 -63.29 -16.39 -14.15
C LEU A 3 -62.69 -14.97 -14.01
N TRP A 4 -63.49 -13.93 -14.22
CA TRP A 4 -63.04 -12.54 -14.10
C TRP A 4 -62.63 -12.15 -12.68
N GLN A 5 -63.29 -12.70 -11.64
CA GLN A 5 -62.93 -12.43 -10.24
C GLN A 5 -61.55 -13.02 -9.89
N VAL A 6 -61.24 -14.20 -10.43
CA VAL A 6 -59.94 -14.86 -10.20
C VAL A 6 -58.81 -14.05 -10.84
N ALA A 7 -59.00 -13.59 -12.08
CA ALA A 7 -58.02 -12.75 -12.77
C ALA A 7 -57.80 -11.42 -12.05
N LEU A 8 -58.85 -10.83 -11.48
CA LEU A 8 -58.78 -9.56 -10.77
C LEU A 8 -58.02 -9.70 -9.43
N VAL A 9 -58.33 -10.74 -8.65
CA VAL A 9 -57.63 -11.01 -7.38
C VAL A 9 -56.16 -11.36 -7.60
N LEU A 10 -55.84 -12.10 -8.67
CA LEU A 10 -54.46 -12.45 -9.00
C LEU A 10 -53.64 -11.20 -9.35
N ASN A 11 -54.14 -10.34 -10.23
CA ASN A 11 -53.47 -9.09 -10.59
C ASN A 11 -53.32 -8.16 -9.39
N LEU A 12 -54.34 -8.07 -8.53
CA LEU A 12 -54.29 -7.26 -7.31
C LEU A 12 -53.19 -7.77 -6.37
N THR A 13 -53.10 -9.08 -6.18
CA THR A 13 -52.07 -9.71 -5.33
C THR A 13 -50.67 -9.47 -5.88
N PHE A 14 -50.50 -9.58 -7.20
CA PHE A 14 -49.24 -9.26 -7.87
C PHE A 14 -48.86 -7.80 -7.71
N ALA A 15 -49.80 -6.86 -7.94
CA ALA A 15 -49.56 -5.43 -7.80
C ALA A 15 -49.19 -5.05 -6.37
N VAL A 16 -49.87 -5.62 -5.37
CA VAL A 16 -49.56 -5.40 -3.95
C VAL A 16 -48.19 -5.99 -3.58
N GLY A 17 -47.90 -7.22 -4.03
CA GLY A 17 -46.60 -7.86 -3.80
C GLY A 17 -45.43 -7.10 -4.42
N LEU A 18 -45.58 -6.63 -5.67
CA LEU A 18 -44.60 -5.81 -6.36
C LEU A 18 -44.43 -4.43 -5.69
N GLY A 19 -45.53 -3.77 -5.33
CA GLY A 19 -45.50 -2.46 -4.69
C GLY A 19 -44.80 -2.49 -3.31
N LEU A 20 -45.15 -3.46 -2.47
CA LEU A 20 -44.51 -3.63 -1.16
C LEU A 20 -43.05 -4.08 -1.29
N GLY A 21 -42.74 -4.95 -2.25
CA GLY A 21 -41.37 -5.38 -2.55
C GLY A 21 -40.49 -4.22 -3.01
N TYR A 22 -40.99 -3.39 -3.93
CA TYR A 22 -40.28 -2.22 -4.46
C TYR A 22 -40.06 -1.16 -3.37
N ALA A 23 -41.07 -0.86 -2.56
CA ALA A 23 -40.93 0.06 -1.43
C ALA A 23 -39.96 -0.47 -0.35
N GLY A 24 -39.95 -1.78 -0.12
CA GLY A 24 -38.98 -2.43 0.76
C GLY A 24 -37.55 -2.37 0.23
N TRP A 25 -37.38 -2.53 -1.08
CA TRP A 25 -36.07 -2.42 -1.74
C TRP A 25 -35.56 -0.97 -1.72
N GLY A 26 -36.40 0.02 -2.04
CA GLY A 26 -36.04 1.44 -2.01
C GLY A 26 -35.51 1.88 -0.64
N ARG A 27 -36.17 1.49 0.46
CA ARG A 27 -35.68 1.79 1.82
C ARG A 27 -34.34 1.14 2.15
N ARG A 28 -34.06 -0.05 1.61
CA ARG A 28 -32.74 -0.70 1.79
C ARG A 28 -31.66 -0.03 0.93
N ALA A 29 -31.99 0.40 -0.28
CA ALA A 29 -31.07 1.14 -1.13
C ALA A 29 -30.64 2.46 -0.46
N GLU A 30 -31.58 3.22 0.10
CA GLU A 30 -31.26 4.45 0.85
C GLU A 30 -30.46 4.20 2.14
N ALA A 31 -30.61 3.04 2.77
CA ALA A 31 -29.78 2.67 3.92
C ALA A 31 -28.34 2.36 3.47
N LEU A 32 -28.19 1.60 2.38
CA LEU A 32 -26.89 1.24 1.82
C LEU A 32 -26.12 2.47 1.30
N ASP A 33 -26.80 3.41 0.63
CA ASP A 33 -26.17 4.66 0.17
C ASP A 33 -25.62 5.46 1.35
N ARG A 34 -26.34 5.53 2.47
CA ARG A 34 -25.86 6.21 3.69
C ARG A 34 -24.65 5.53 4.30
N GLU A 35 -24.61 4.20 4.32
CA GLU A 35 -23.45 3.44 4.80
C GLU A 35 -22.24 3.65 3.88
N PHE A 36 -22.45 3.67 2.57
CA PHE A 36 -21.41 3.90 1.58
C PHE A 36 -20.80 5.31 1.71
N GLU A 37 -21.63 6.34 1.81
CA GLU A 37 -21.16 7.72 2.02
C GLU A 37 -20.42 7.88 3.36
N ALA A 38 -20.88 7.22 4.42
CA ALA A 38 -20.18 7.21 5.70
C ALA A 38 -18.81 6.51 5.61
N ALA A 39 -18.71 5.39 4.89
CA ALA A 39 -17.45 4.71 4.66
C ALA A 39 -16.50 5.57 3.81
N ARG A 40 -17.00 6.23 2.77
CA ARG A 40 -16.22 7.15 1.92
C ARG A 40 -15.67 8.32 2.72
N ALA A 41 -16.48 8.94 3.57
CA ALA A 41 -16.05 10.04 4.44
C ALA A 41 -14.96 9.61 5.44
N GLN A 42 -15.01 8.37 5.94
CA GLN A 42 -13.96 7.80 6.79
C GLN A 42 -12.65 7.62 6.02
N VAL A 43 -12.71 7.09 4.80
CA VAL A 43 -11.52 6.95 3.92
C VAL A 43 -10.91 8.31 3.63
N GLU A 44 -11.71 9.31 3.25
CA GLU A 44 -11.21 10.66 2.98
C GLU A 44 -10.59 11.32 4.22
N ARG A 45 -11.12 11.06 5.42
CA ARG A 45 -10.51 11.53 6.67
C ARG A 45 -9.16 10.86 6.91
N LEU A 46 -9.07 9.54 6.76
CA LEU A 46 -7.83 8.79 6.92
C LEU A 46 -6.77 9.22 5.89
N GLU A 47 -7.17 9.47 4.65
CA GLU A 47 -6.29 9.99 3.62
C GLU A 47 -5.76 11.39 3.96
N ARG A 48 -6.61 12.27 4.49
CA ARG A 48 -6.19 13.59 4.98
C ARG A 48 -5.22 13.50 6.16
N GLU A 49 -5.48 12.61 7.11
CA GLU A 49 -4.56 12.36 8.24
C GLU A 49 -3.21 11.80 7.75
N ARG A 50 -3.22 10.87 6.78
CA ARG A 50 -2.02 10.36 6.12
C ARG A 50 -1.24 11.46 5.41
N GLN A 51 -1.92 12.33 4.66
CA GLN A 51 -1.29 13.44 3.95
C GLN A 51 -0.71 14.49 4.92
N ALA A 52 -1.41 14.78 6.02
CA ALA A 52 -0.91 15.66 7.07
C ALA A 52 0.33 15.09 7.78
N CYS A 53 0.39 13.77 7.96
CA CYS A 53 1.60 13.10 8.45
C CYS A 53 2.73 13.03 7.41
N ALA A 54 2.42 13.14 6.11
CA ALA A 54 3.41 13.08 5.04
C ALA A 54 4.18 14.41 4.84
N SER A 55 3.60 15.56 5.22
CA SER A 55 4.20 16.88 5.00
C SER A 55 5.32 17.25 5.98
N GLY A 56 5.47 16.52 7.08
CA GLY A 56 6.65 16.56 7.95
C GLY A 56 7.60 15.41 7.62
N ALA A 57 8.39 15.53 6.54
CA ALA A 57 9.44 14.58 6.16
C ALA A 57 9.08 13.09 6.39
N ARG A 58 8.26 12.47 5.51
CA ARG A 58 7.90 11.03 5.53
C ARG A 58 8.02 10.42 6.94
N ALA A 59 7.14 10.77 7.87
CA ALA A 59 7.22 10.32 9.26
C ALA A 59 7.57 8.81 9.34
N GLY A 60 8.82 8.49 9.69
CA GLY A 60 9.37 7.13 9.65
C GLY A 60 10.59 6.93 8.74
N GLU A 61 10.98 7.89 7.89
CA GLU A 61 12.24 7.81 7.15
C GLU A 61 13.42 7.82 8.11
N GLN A 62 14.12 6.70 8.16
CA GLN A 62 15.29 6.49 8.98
C GLN A 62 16.51 6.34 8.08
N GLN A 63 17.65 6.71 8.64
CA GLN A 63 18.95 6.51 8.01
C GLN A 63 19.72 5.46 8.79
N TRP A 64 20.16 4.42 8.09
CA TRP A 64 20.99 3.37 8.65
C TRP A 64 22.35 3.37 7.97
N ASN A 65 23.37 2.96 8.71
CA ASN A 65 24.72 2.80 8.17
C ASN A 65 25.10 1.32 8.24
N GLY A 66 25.65 0.82 7.14
CA GLY A 66 26.12 -0.54 7.00
C GLY A 66 27.55 -0.60 6.48
N ARG A 67 28.20 -1.73 6.71
CA ARG A 67 29.47 -2.09 6.08
C ARG A 67 29.31 -3.45 5.43
N GLY A 68 29.97 -3.67 4.31
CA GLY A 68 29.85 -4.92 3.60
C GLY A 68 30.69 -4.99 2.34
N VAL A 69 30.55 -6.11 1.63
CA VAL A 69 31.24 -6.38 0.38
C VAL A 69 30.22 -6.49 -0.74
N VAL A 70 30.47 -5.79 -1.85
CA VAL A 70 29.62 -5.85 -3.04
C VAL A 70 29.76 -7.21 -3.72
N ARG A 71 28.65 -7.94 -3.90
CA ARG A 71 28.61 -9.26 -4.55
C ARG A 71 28.11 -9.20 -5.99
N ALA A 72 27.19 -8.30 -6.30
CA ALA A 72 26.70 -8.09 -7.65
C ALA A 72 26.11 -6.68 -7.82
N ILE A 73 26.17 -6.16 -9.05
CA ILE A 73 25.63 -4.85 -9.43
C ILE A 73 24.67 -5.07 -10.60
N TYR A 74 23.40 -4.74 -10.40
CA TYR A 74 22.35 -4.72 -11.43
C TYR A 74 21.90 -3.27 -11.69
N PRO A 75 21.15 -2.99 -12.78
CA PRO A 75 20.73 -1.63 -13.11
C PRO A 75 19.96 -0.91 -12.00
N GLN A 76 19.18 -1.65 -11.20
CA GLN A 76 18.33 -1.09 -10.13
C GLN A 76 18.69 -1.61 -8.73
N LEU A 77 19.52 -2.66 -8.63
CA LEU A 77 19.78 -3.38 -7.38
C LEU A 77 21.27 -3.61 -7.17
N LEU A 78 21.73 -3.47 -5.93
CA LEU A 78 23.05 -3.90 -5.48
C LEU A 78 22.87 -5.07 -4.53
N VAL A 79 23.62 -6.15 -4.75
CA VAL A 79 23.68 -7.28 -3.82
C VAL A 79 24.92 -7.10 -2.96
N ILE A 80 24.73 -6.97 -1.65
CA ILE A 80 25.81 -6.70 -0.69
C ILE A 80 25.76 -7.76 0.41
N THR A 81 26.90 -8.39 0.69
CA THR A 81 27.08 -9.13 1.94
C THR A 81 27.46 -8.14 3.01
N HIS A 82 26.55 -7.82 3.92
CA HIS A 82 26.73 -6.78 4.92
C HIS A 82 26.88 -7.37 6.34
N GLU A 83 27.57 -6.63 7.19
CA GLU A 83 27.57 -6.82 8.64
C GLU A 83 26.20 -6.48 9.23
N GLU A 84 26.00 -6.64 10.53
CA GLU A 84 24.76 -6.22 11.18
C GLU A 84 24.49 -4.72 10.95
N ILE A 85 23.33 -4.41 10.37
CA ILE A 85 22.82 -3.06 10.22
C ILE A 85 21.91 -2.81 11.43
N ARG A 86 22.43 -2.08 12.42
CA ARG A 86 21.74 -1.85 13.69
C ARG A 86 20.34 -1.29 13.47
N GLY A 87 19.34 -1.98 14.02
CA GLY A 87 17.93 -1.58 13.93
C GLY A 87 17.25 -1.87 12.59
N LEU A 88 17.91 -2.59 11.65
CA LEU A 88 17.34 -2.93 10.35
C LEU A 88 17.46 -4.41 10.01
N LEU A 89 18.68 -4.95 9.93
CA LEU A 89 18.92 -6.32 9.46
C LEU A 89 20.16 -6.96 10.10
N PRO A 90 20.12 -8.26 10.44
CA PRO A 90 21.31 -9.00 10.87
C PRO A 90 22.30 -9.19 9.72
N ALA A 91 23.54 -9.57 10.03
CA ALA A 91 24.58 -9.81 9.03
C ALA A 91 24.16 -10.91 8.03
N ARG A 92 24.00 -10.55 6.76
CA ARG A 92 23.60 -11.46 5.68
C ARG A 92 23.88 -10.85 4.31
N THR A 93 23.63 -11.62 3.25
CA THR A 93 23.61 -11.08 1.88
C THR A 93 22.20 -10.61 1.54
N THR A 94 22.06 -9.36 1.11
CA THR A 94 20.76 -8.75 0.77
C THR A 94 20.89 -7.84 -0.44
N SER A 95 19.83 -7.75 -1.22
CA SER A 95 19.70 -6.80 -2.32
C SER A 95 19.08 -5.50 -1.83
N PHE A 96 19.73 -4.37 -2.13
CA PHE A 96 19.21 -3.03 -1.87
C PHE A 96 19.03 -2.26 -3.17
N ARG A 97 18.07 -1.32 -3.21
CA ARG A 97 17.88 -0.43 -4.36
C ARG A 97 18.96 0.64 -4.39
N ALA A 98 19.49 0.98 -5.55
CA ALA A 98 20.35 2.16 -5.71
C ALA A 98 19.49 3.42 -5.82
N ALA A 99 19.71 4.43 -4.98
CA ALA A 99 19.00 5.70 -5.10
C ALA A 99 19.44 6.50 -6.35
N SER A 100 20.68 6.33 -6.80
CA SER A 100 21.23 6.97 -7.99
C SER A 100 22.04 5.97 -8.84
N PRO A 101 21.94 6.04 -10.18
CA PRO A 101 22.79 5.27 -11.08
C PRO A 101 24.29 5.58 -10.91
N THR A 102 24.66 6.80 -10.54
CA THR A 102 26.06 7.23 -10.38
C THR A 102 26.78 6.52 -9.23
N LEU A 103 26.05 6.07 -8.21
CA LEU A 103 26.62 5.29 -7.10
C LEU A 103 27.21 3.95 -7.57
N ARG A 104 26.73 3.43 -8.72
CA ARG A 104 27.22 2.17 -9.30
C ARG A 104 28.53 2.37 -10.06
N GLU A 105 28.84 3.59 -10.48
CA GLU A 105 30.05 3.89 -11.25
C GLU A 105 31.29 3.96 -10.36
N SER A 106 31.13 4.24 -9.07
CA SER A 106 32.23 4.36 -8.10
C SER A 106 32.63 3.05 -7.42
N ILE A 107 31.89 1.96 -7.65
CA ILE A 107 32.07 0.68 -6.95
C ILE A 107 32.20 -0.49 -7.93
N GLN A 108 32.95 -1.50 -7.52
CA GLN A 108 33.12 -2.74 -8.27
C GLN A 108 32.69 -3.95 -7.44
N VAL A 109 32.40 -5.06 -8.12
CA VAL A 109 32.15 -6.33 -7.45
C VAL A 109 33.41 -6.78 -6.72
N GLY A 110 33.28 -7.09 -5.43
CA GLY A 110 34.39 -7.42 -4.55
C GLY A 110 34.85 -6.27 -3.64
N ASP A 111 34.41 -5.04 -3.89
CA ASP A 111 34.80 -3.90 -3.06
C ASP A 111 34.21 -4.00 -1.64
N ALA A 112 35.05 -3.76 -0.65
CA ALA A 112 34.62 -3.47 0.72
C ALA A 112 34.15 -2.01 0.79
N ILE A 113 32.92 -1.81 1.25
CA ILE A 113 32.27 -0.51 1.26
C ILE A 113 31.60 -0.20 2.59
N ARG A 114 31.58 1.07 2.94
CA ARG A 114 30.67 1.66 3.92
C ARG A 114 29.54 2.34 3.16
N PHE A 115 28.30 2.06 3.53
CA PHE A 115 27.14 2.58 2.81
C PHE A 115 26.07 3.09 3.75
N ALA A 116 25.31 4.07 3.29
CA ALA A 116 24.15 4.61 3.98
C ALA A 116 22.87 4.19 3.27
N LEU A 117 21.91 3.70 4.04
CA LEU A 117 20.55 3.38 3.61
C LEU A 117 19.59 4.45 4.10
N ARG A 118 18.62 4.82 3.26
CA ARG A 118 17.49 5.66 3.66
C ARG A 118 16.19 5.00 3.22
N GLY A 119 15.20 4.98 4.09
CA GLY A 119 13.88 4.42 3.81
C GLY A 119 13.02 4.38 5.07
N THR A 120 11.79 3.91 4.91
CA THR A 120 10.84 3.80 6.04
C THR A 120 10.82 2.39 6.66
N VAL A 121 11.05 1.37 5.83
CA VAL A 121 11.09 -0.06 6.19
C VAL A 121 12.14 -0.77 5.33
N VAL A 122 12.48 -2.02 5.67
CA VAL A 122 13.50 -2.83 4.98
C VAL A 122 13.28 -2.90 3.46
N ASP A 123 12.05 -3.08 3.01
CA ASP A 123 11.73 -3.27 1.59
C ASP A 123 11.85 -1.98 0.75
N ASP A 124 11.84 -0.81 1.41
CA ASP A 124 11.96 0.51 0.78
C ASP A 124 13.34 1.16 1.04
N ALA A 125 14.24 0.44 1.71
CA ALA A 125 15.57 0.96 2.01
C ALA A 125 16.43 1.05 0.74
N ALA A 126 16.84 2.26 0.38
CA ALA A 126 17.70 2.53 -0.77
C ALA A 126 19.09 3.01 -0.33
N VAL A 127 20.11 2.55 -1.04
CA VAL A 127 21.49 3.01 -0.88
C VAL A 127 21.60 4.43 -1.42
N VAL A 128 21.89 5.38 -0.54
CA VAL A 128 21.99 6.81 -0.86
C VAL A 128 23.43 7.32 -0.95
N ALA A 129 24.36 6.66 -0.27
CA ALA A 129 25.78 7.01 -0.29
C ALA A 129 26.64 5.74 -0.11
N VAL A 130 27.79 5.73 -0.76
CA VAL A 130 28.77 4.64 -0.68
C VAL A 130 30.17 5.22 -0.66
N GLU A 131 31.01 4.68 0.22
CA GLU A 131 32.44 4.99 0.35
C GLU A 131 33.22 3.67 0.39
N ARG A 132 34.39 3.62 -0.26
CA ARG A 132 35.28 2.45 -0.15
C ARG A 132 35.96 2.43 1.22
N TRP A 133 36.07 1.23 1.79
CA TRP A 133 36.68 0.96 3.09
C TRP A 133 37.93 0.12 2.91
#